data_AF-A0A953Y5S5-F1
#
_entry.id   AF-A0A953Y5S5-F1
#
_cell.length_a   1.000
_cell.length_b   1.000
_cell.length_c   1.000
_cell.angle_alpha   90.00
_cell.angle_beta   90.00
_cell.angle_gamma   90.00
#
_symmetry.space_group_name_H-M   'P 1'
#
loop_
_entity.id
_entity.type
_entity.pdbx_description
1 polymer ?
#
loop_
_entity_poly.entity_id
_entity_poly.type
_entity_poly.pdbx_seq_one_letter_code
_entity_poly.pdbx_strand_id
1 'polypeptide(L)'
;MRTLVTILLSTTLVASAARGNLHQVPNPQGALAGKTVILSPGHGFQLVNGVWVWQRPLLHDIREGIHTNEILMEAARHLASAGARVELCRERSYQTAEVIVDNASAGYSETGTWTASAFDAARYQADYRVAPVSAQETATAVFTPTLPVAGHYPVYVWFTQGANRAGDALYRVHHAGGVSEVRLSQKGMGNHWAFLGE
;
A
#
# COMPACT_ATOMS: atom_id res chain seq x y z
N MET A 1 -3.38 12.22 20.43
CA MET A 1 -4.57 11.36 20.44
C MET A 1 -4.44 10.41 19.26
N ARG A 2 -4.44 9.10 19.52
CA ARG A 2 -4.21 8.02 18.55
C ARG A 2 -5.58 7.37 18.24
N THR A 3 -5.93 7.20 16.98
CA THR A 3 -7.28 6.90 16.51
C THR A 3 -7.30 5.99 15.27
N LEU A 4 -7.98 4.84 15.37
CA LEU A 4 -8.11 3.82 14.31
C LEU A 4 -9.17 4.22 13.26
N VAL A 5 -8.93 3.83 12.01
CA VAL A 5 -9.95 3.61 10.97
C VAL A 5 -9.66 2.23 10.43
N THR A 6 -10.47 1.22 10.75
CA THR A 6 -10.24 -0.16 10.33
C THR A 6 -10.65 -0.38 8.88
N ILE A 7 -9.66 -0.45 7.99
CA ILE A 7 -9.84 -1.01 6.65
C ILE A 7 -9.42 -2.48 6.71
N LEU A 8 -10.39 -3.38 6.62
CA LEU A 8 -10.18 -4.83 6.69
C LEU A 8 -10.02 -5.35 5.26
N LEU A 9 -8.81 -5.69 4.85
CA LEU A 9 -8.63 -6.49 3.64
C LEU A 9 -8.74 -7.96 4.03
N SER A 10 -9.88 -8.58 3.75
CA SER A 10 -10.11 -10.00 4.04
C SER A 10 -9.72 -10.84 2.83
N THR A 11 -8.82 -11.81 2.99
CA THR A 11 -8.64 -12.89 2.02
C THR A 11 -8.95 -14.21 2.72
N THR A 12 -9.95 -14.95 2.23
CA THR A 12 -10.20 -16.34 2.62
C THR A 12 -9.41 -17.25 1.68
N LEU A 13 -8.26 -17.74 2.15
CA LEU A 13 -7.58 -18.89 1.53
C LEU A 13 -7.45 -20.01 2.56
N VAL A 14 -7.97 -21.18 2.22
CA VAL A 14 -7.81 -22.42 3.00
C VAL A 14 -6.37 -22.90 2.86
N ALA A 15 -5.81 -23.36 3.98
CA ALA A 15 -4.40 -23.55 4.26
C ALA A 15 -3.55 -24.31 3.23
N SER A 16 -2.33 -23.81 3.04
CA SER A 16 -1.10 -24.60 2.93
C SER A 16 0.04 -23.70 3.41
N ALA A 17 0.86 -24.21 4.32
CA ALA A 17 1.86 -23.47 5.08
C ALA A 17 2.76 -22.60 4.18
N ALA A 18 2.67 -21.27 4.33
CA ALA A 18 3.61 -20.34 3.74
C ALA A 18 4.14 -19.43 4.84
N ARG A 19 5.47 -19.42 4.99
CA ARG A 19 6.19 -18.55 5.93
C ARG A 19 5.86 -17.11 5.56
N GLY A 20 5.05 -16.43 6.36
CA GLY A 20 4.92 -14.97 6.27
C GLY A 20 6.30 -14.37 6.43
N ASN A 21 6.79 -13.65 5.42
CA ASN A 21 8.00 -12.88 5.57
C ASN A 21 7.61 -11.64 6.39
N LEU A 22 7.63 -11.77 7.71
CA LEU A 22 7.26 -10.75 8.71
C LEU A 22 8.05 -9.43 8.60
N HIS A 23 8.89 -9.28 7.57
CA HIS A 23 9.83 -8.19 7.33
C HIS A 23 9.27 -7.02 6.50
N GLN A 24 8.01 -7.04 6.06
CA GLN A 24 7.44 -5.96 5.24
C GLN A 24 6.33 -5.14 5.91
N VAL A 25 5.91 -5.51 7.13
CA VAL A 25 5.10 -4.64 7.99
C VAL A 25 6.04 -3.63 8.65
N PRO A 26 5.72 -2.32 8.72
CA PRO A 26 6.60 -1.33 9.36
C PRO A 26 6.97 -1.78 10.77
N ASN A 27 8.24 -2.11 11.00
CA ASN A 27 8.74 -2.39 12.34
C ASN A 27 8.70 -1.07 13.12
N PRO A 28 7.88 -0.93 14.18
CA PRO A 28 7.84 0.33 14.93
C PRO A 28 9.07 0.51 15.83
N GLN A 29 10.01 -0.44 15.80
CA GLN A 29 11.22 -0.49 16.60
C GLN A 29 12.47 -0.44 15.70
N GLY A 30 13.60 -0.03 16.26
CA GLY A 30 14.87 0.07 15.53
C GLY A 30 15.36 1.51 15.32
N ALA A 31 16.55 1.65 14.72
CA ALA A 31 17.24 2.93 14.60
C ALA A 31 16.50 3.94 13.71
N LEU A 32 15.63 3.50 12.82
CA LEU A 32 14.83 4.33 11.93
C LEU A 32 13.35 4.41 12.33
N ALA A 33 12.99 3.95 13.54
CA ALA A 33 11.63 4.00 14.04
C ALA A 33 11.02 5.41 13.93
N GLY A 34 9.82 5.49 13.37
CA GLY A 34 9.09 6.75 13.17
C GLY A 34 9.65 7.64 12.04
N LYS A 35 10.62 7.16 11.26
CA LYS A 35 11.08 7.83 10.05
C LYS A 35 10.38 7.26 8.82
N THR A 36 10.14 8.14 7.85
CA THR A 36 9.75 7.75 6.49
C THR A 36 10.95 7.95 5.58
N VAL A 37 11.29 6.94 4.78
CA VAL A 37 12.29 7.00 3.73
C VAL A 37 11.59 6.82 2.40
N ILE A 38 11.79 7.77 1.48
CA ILE A 38 11.27 7.70 0.11
C ILE A 38 12.44 7.36 -0.80
N LEU A 39 12.28 6.29 -1.57
CA LEU A 39 13.28 5.78 -2.50
C LEU A 39 12.81 6.03 -3.93
N SER A 40 13.61 6.78 -4.68
CA SER A 40 13.37 7.07 -6.09
C SER A 40 14.50 6.45 -6.92
N PRO A 41 14.29 5.26 -7.51
CA PRO A 41 15.34 4.60 -8.28
C PRO A 41 15.53 5.34 -9.59
N GLY A 42 16.78 5.72 -9.88
CA GLY A 42 17.12 6.51 -11.05
C GLY A 42 16.69 5.86 -12.36
N HIS A 43 16.27 6.68 -13.31
CA HIS A 43 15.83 6.24 -14.65
C HIS A 43 14.62 5.30 -14.64
N GLY A 44 14.26 4.77 -15.82
CA GLY A 44 13.12 3.88 -15.96
C GLY A 44 12.63 3.76 -17.40
N PHE A 45 11.40 3.27 -17.51
CA PHE A 45 10.64 3.21 -18.76
C PHE A 45 9.75 4.44 -18.82
N GLN A 46 9.87 5.23 -19.89
CA GLN A 46 9.22 6.53 -20.02
C GLN A 46 8.46 6.61 -21.34
N LEU A 47 7.39 7.40 -21.35
CA LEU A 47 6.61 7.68 -22.54
C LEU A 47 7.24 8.85 -23.29
N VAL A 48 7.74 8.62 -24.50
CA VAL A 48 8.30 9.65 -25.40
C VAL A 48 7.53 9.57 -26.72
N ASN A 49 6.90 10.67 -27.12
CA ASN A 49 6.08 10.75 -28.35
C ASN A 49 5.05 9.61 -28.48
N GLY A 50 4.40 9.24 -27.37
CA GLY A 50 3.39 8.17 -27.33
C GLY A 50 3.95 6.75 -27.37
N VAL A 51 5.28 6.58 -27.35
CA VAL A 51 5.94 5.27 -27.34
C VAL A 51 6.70 5.09 -26.04
N TRP A 52 6.54 3.92 -25.44
CA TRP A 52 7.31 3.58 -24.25
C TRP A 52 8.74 3.18 -24.63
N VAL A 53 9.71 3.90 -24.07
CA VAL A 53 11.13 3.69 -24.33
C VAL A 53 11.91 3.70 -23.02
N TRP A 54 13.03 2.99 -23.00
CA TRP A 54 13.97 3.08 -21.88
C TRP A 54 14.67 4.42 -21.92
N GLN A 55 14.75 5.10 -20.77
CA GLN A 55 15.46 6.38 -20.66
C GLN A 55 16.97 6.24 -20.90
N ARG A 56 17.50 5.02 -20.72
CA ARG A 56 18.91 4.68 -20.89
C ARG A 56 19.05 3.48 -21.82
N PRO A 57 20.06 3.48 -22.72
CA PRO A 57 20.32 2.34 -23.58
C PRO A 57 20.78 1.12 -22.75
N LEU A 58 20.76 -0.06 -23.37
CA LEU A 58 21.48 -1.22 -22.83
C LEU A 58 22.98 -0.90 -22.90
N LEU A 59 23.66 -0.91 -21.74
CA LEU A 59 25.08 -0.60 -21.65
C LEU A 59 25.74 -1.64 -20.74
N HIS A 60 26.84 -2.24 -21.19
CA HIS A 60 27.55 -3.32 -20.47
C HIS A 60 26.63 -4.50 -20.08
N ASP A 61 25.69 -4.85 -20.96
CA ASP A 61 24.65 -5.87 -20.73
C ASP A 61 23.73 -5.58 -19.52
N ILE A 62 23.73 -4.34 -19.02
CA ILE A 62 22.90 -3.88 -17.92
C ILE A 62 21.84 -2.91 -18.44
N ARG A 63 20.61 -3.12 -17.98
CA ARG A 63 19.51 -2.18 -18.16
C ARG A 63 19.35 -1.34 -16.91
N GLU A 64 19.94 -0.15 -16.90
CA GLU A 64 20.01 0.74 -15.73
C GLU A 64 18.65 0.98 -15.07
N GLY A 65 17.61 1.23 -15.87
CA GLY A 65 16.26 1.46 -15.34
C GLY A 65 15.67 0.27 -14.57
N ILE A 66 16.08 -0.97 -14.85
CA ILE A 66 15.68 -2.14 -14.05
C ILE A 66 16.60 -2.28 -12.85
N HIS A 67 17.92 -2.25 -13.10
CA HIS A 67 18.93 -2.51 -12.09
C HIS A 67 18.87 -1.57 -10.88
N THR A 68 18.63 -0.27 -11.11
CA THR A 68 18.45 0.69 -10.01
C THR A 68 17.23 0.39 -9.15
N ASN A 69 16.16 -0.16 -9.74
CA ASN A 69 14.96 -0.55 -9.01
C ASN A 69 15.24 -1.78 -8.14
N GLU A 70 15.92 -2.78 -8.68
CA GLU A 70 16.28 -4.01 -7.95
C GLU A 70 17.12 -3.70 -6.70
N ILE A 71 18.10 -2.80 -6.83
CA ILE A 71 18.92 -2.35 -5.69
C ILE A 71 18.04 -1.68 -4.63
N LEU A 72 17.13 -0.79 -5.02
CA LEU A 72 16.27 -0.10 -4.06
C LEU A 72 15.20 -1.01 -3.46
N MET A 73 14.75 -2.04 -4.16
CA MET A 73 13.89 -3.08 -3.61
C MET A 73 14.58 -3.84 -2.46
N GLU A 74 15.88 -4.17 -2.60
CA GLU A 74 16.67 -4.76 -1.52
C GLU A 74 16.91 -3.78 -0.38
N ALA A 75 17.36 -2.56 -0.69
CA ALA A 75 17.60 -1.52 0.32
C ALA A 75 16.35 -1.24 1.15
N ALA A 76 15.17 -1.26 0.52
CA ALA A 76 13.91 -1.05 1.19
C ALA A 76 13.60 -2.12 2.26
N ARG A 77 13.97 -3.38 2.03
CA ARG A 77 13.81 -4.45 3.03
C ARG A 77 14.65 -4.20 4.27
N HIS A 78 15.89 -3.76 4.09
CA HIS A 78 16.79 -3.44 5.21
C HIS A 78 16.33 -2.20 5.98
N LEU A 79 15.91 -1.14 5.28
CA LEU A 79 15.39 0.08 5.89
C LEU A 79 14.09 -0.20 6.67
N ALA A 80 13.20 -1.02 6.13
CA ALA A 80 11.99 -1.46 6.82
C ALA A 80 12.33 -2.29 8.08
N SER A 81 13.29 -3.21 7.97
CA SER A 81 13.78 -4.00 9.12
C SER A 81 14.40 -3.12 10.21
N ALA A 82 15.05 -2.02 9.83
CA ALA A 82 15.61 -1.02 10.74
C ALA A 82 14.55 -0.07 11.36
N GLY A 83 13.29 -0.19 10.95
CA GLY A 83 12.15 0.50 11.56
C GLY A 83 11.57 1.66 10.74
N ALA A 84 12.07 1.89 9.52
CA ALA A 84 11.53 2.94 8.66
C ALA A 84 10.22 2.50 8.00
N ARG A 85 9.31 3.46 7.78
CA ARG A 85 8.34 3.35 6.70
C ARG A 85 9.07 3.62 5.39
N VAL A 86 9.02 2.71 4.43
CA VAL A 86 9.72 2.88 3.15
C VAL A 86 8.70 2.93 2.02
N GLU A 87 8.70 4.04 1.28
CA GLU A 87 7.93 4.18 0.04
C GLU A 87 8.87 4.15 -1.17
N LEU A 88 8.47 3.47 -2.23
CA LEU A 88 9.17 3.51 -3.51
C LEU A 88 8.34 4.27 -4.53
N CYS A 89 9.00 5.05 -5.38
CA CYS A 89 8.35 5.70 -6.52
C CYS A 89 7.99 4.73 -7.66
N ARG A 90 8.45 3.47 -7.57
CA ARG A 90 8.21 2.40 -8.55
C ARG A 90 7.87 1.11 -7.82
N GLU A 91 7.20 0.20 -8.52
CA GLU A 91 6.73 -1.08 -7.95
C GLU A 91 7.87 -1.85 -7.30
N ARG A 92 7.57 -2.44 -6.13
CA ARG A 92 8.54 -3.09 -5.25
C ARG A 92 8.39 -4.62 -5.17
N SER A 93 7.40 -5.16 -5.88
CA SER A 93 7.19 -6.61 -6.03
C SER A 93 7.28 -7.02 -7.49
N TYR A 94 7.59 -8.30 -7.71
CA TYR A 94 7.56 -8.93 -9.04
C TYR A 94 6.22 -9.60 -9.34
N GLN A 95 5.24 -9.48 -8.44
CA GLN A 95 3.88 -9.96 -8.68
C GLN A 95 3.29 -9.23 -9.89
N THR A 96 2.78 -10.01 -10.87
CA THR A 96 2.23 -9.49 -12.13
C THR A 96 0.71 -9.45 -12.13
N ALA A 97 0.05 -10.18 -11.21
CA ALA A 97 -1.39 -10.12 -11.04
C ALA A 97 -1.80 -8.84 -10.29
N GLU A 98 -2.65 -8.03 -10.92
CA GLU A 98 -3.26 -6.84 -10.32
C GLU A 98 -4.73 -7.12 -10.00
N VAL A 99 -5.14 -6.77 -8.78
CA VAL A 99 -6.54 -6.80 -8.35
C VAL A 99 -6.82 -5.52 -7.57
N ILE A 100 -7.79 -4.73 -8.05
CA ILE A 100 -8.22 -3.49 -7.40
C ILE A 100 -9.65 -3.68 -6.92
N VAL A 101 -9.90 -3.37 -5.65
CA VAL A 101 -11.25 -3.31 -5.06
C VAL A 101 -11.51 -1.86 -4.68
N ASP A 102 -12.43 -1.24 -5.42
CA ASP A 102 -12.94 0.11 -5.17
C ASP A 102 -14.19 0.07 -4.27
N ASN A 103 -14.61 1.19 -3.68
CA ASN A 103 -15.83 1.24 -2.87
C ASN A 103 -17.14 1.05 -3.66
N ALA A 104 -17.10 1.01 -4.99
CA ALA A 104 -18.20 0.56 -5.84
C ALA A 104 -18.13 -0.94 -6.23
N SER A 105 -17.08 -1.66 -5.81
CA SER A 105 -16.84 -3.05 -6.21
C SER A 105 -17.65 -4.05 -5.38
N ALA A 106 -17.95 -5.22 -5.96
CA ALA A 106 -18.66 -6.29 -5.24
C ALA A 106 -17.90 -6.83 -4.01
N GLY A 107 -16.56 -6.70 -3.99
CA GLY A 107 -15.72 -7.06 -2.85
C GLY A 107 -15.72 -6.03 -1.71
N TYR A 108 -16.45 -4.92 -1.85
CA TYR A 108 -16.55 -3.88 -0.83
C TYR A 108 -17.75 -4.09 0.09
N SER A 109 -17.55 -3.93 1.39
CA SER A 109 -18.64 -3.77 2.37
C SER A 109 -18.23 -2.83 3.49
N GLU A 110 -19.19 -2.28 4.21
CA GLU A 110 -18.93 -1.36 5.32
C GLU A 110 -19.90 -1.58 6.48
N THR A 111 -19.46 -1.25 7.69
CA THR A 111 -20.31 -1.19 8.88
C THR A 111 -20.15 0.17 9.56
N GLY A 112 -21.17 0.56 10.33
CA GLY A 112 -21.23 1.88 10.96
C GLY A 112 -21.69 2.97 9.99
N THR A 113 -21.42 4.23 10.33
CA THR A 113 -21.87 5.39 9.55
C THR A 113 -20.77 5.87 8.61
N TRP A 114 -20.99 5.72 7.32
CA TRP A 114 -20.14 6.23 6.25
C TRP A 114 -20.92 7.15 5.30
N THR A 115 -20.24 8.17 4.81
CA THR A 115 -20.79 9.13 3.85
C THR A 115 -19.95 9.12 2.57
N ALA A 116 -20.59 9.12 1.40
CA ALA A 116 -19.89 9.28 0.13
C ALA A 116 -19.46 10.74 -0.07
N SER A 117 -18.33 10.94 -0.71
CA SER A 117 -17.87 12.25 -1.18
C SER A 117 -17.10 12.10 -2.49
N ALA A 118 -17.30 13.05 -3.41
CA ALA A 118 -16.51 13.19 -4.62
C ALA A 118 -15.72 14.52 -4.64
N PHE A 119 -15.63 15.20 -3.49
CA PHE A 119 -15.07 16.55 -3.40
C PHE A 119 -13.59 16.63 -3.80
N ASP A 120 -12.78 15.69 -3.32
CA ASP A 120 -11.35 15.67 -3.64
C ASP A 120 -11.13 15.15 -5.07
N ALA A 121 -10.42 15.92 -5.89
CA ALA A 121 -10.08 15.54 -7.26
C ALA A 121 -9.03 14.42 -7.33
N ALA A 122 -8.27 14.19 -6.25
CA ALA A 122 -7.27 13.13 -6.16
C ALA A 122 -7.84 11.79 -5.64
N ARG A 123 -9.17 11.68 -5.58
CA ARG A 123 -9.85 10.39 -5.34
C ARG A 123 -9.51 9.40 -6.45
N TYR A 124 -9.55 8.12 -6.12
CA TYR A 124 -9.53 7.07 -7.12
C TYR A 124 -10.96 6.91 -7.66
N GLN A 125 -11.13 6.92 -8.99
CA GLN A 125 -12.42 6.75 -9.66
C GLN A 125 -13.50 7.78 -9.22
N ALA A 126 -14.73 7.33 -8.99
CA ALA A 126 -15.92 8.16 -8.97
C ALA A 126 -16.09 8.96 -7.66
N ASP A 127 -15.89 8.32 -6.50
CA ASP A 127 -16.07 8.89 -5.18
C ASP A 127 -15.16 8.20 -4.14
N TYR A 128 -15.36 8.51 -2.85
CA TYR A 128 -14.72 7.84 -1.73
C TYR A 128 -15.63 7.90 -0.50
N ARG A 129 -15.35 7.04 0.49
CA ARG A 129 -16.13 6.93 1.72
C ARG A 129 -15.42 7.62 2.88
N VAL A 130 -16.16 8.36 3.70
CA VAL A 130 -15.64 8.98 4.93
C VAL A 130 -16.48 8.59 6.13
N ALA A 131 -15.83 8.34 7.25
CA ALA A 131 -16.46 8.10 8.55
C ALA A 131 -15.93 9.09 9.59
N PRO A 132 -16.73 9.45 10.61
CA PRO A 132 -16.25 10.21 11.75
C PRO A 132 -15.10 9.49 12.47
N VAL A 133 -14.11 10.25 12.90
CA VAL A 133 -12.96 9.74 13.65
C VAL A 133 -13.37 9.46 15.10
N SER A 134 -13.12 8.25 15.61
CA SER A 134 -13.51 7.80 16.96
C SER A 134 -12.42 6.99 17.64
N ALA A 135 -12.25 7.15 18.96
CA ALA A 135 -11.27 6.40 19.76
C ALA A 135 -11.60 4.89 19.81
N GLN A 136 -12.85 4.53 19.59
CA GLN A 136 -13.32 3.15 19.46
C GLN A 136 -13.60 2.84 17.99
N GLU A 137 -13.53 1.56 17.63
CA GLU A 137 -13.95 1.09 16.31
C GLU A 137 -15.48 1.19 16.20
N THR A 138 -15.97 2.26 15.57
CA THR A 138 -17.40 2.52 15.35
C THR A 138 -17.81 2.33 13.89
N ALA A 139 -16.84 2.19 12.98
CA ALA A 139 -17.06 2.04 11.56
C ALA A 139 -15.90 1.22 10.94
N THR A 140 -16.24 0.32 10.03
CA THR A 140 -15.25 -0.47 9.27
C THR A 140 -15.59 -0.44 7.79
N ALA A 141 -14.55 -0.52 6.95
CA ALA A 141 -14.67 -0.71 5.51
C ALA A 141 -13.85 -1.92 5.13
N VAL A 142 -14.44 -2.88 4.43
CA VAL A 142 -13.87 -4.18 4.10
C VAL A 142 -13.69 -4.28 2.60
N PHE A 143 -12.49 -4.64 2.15
CA PHE A 143 -12.17 -4.83 0.74
C PHE A 143 -11.66 -6.25 0.55
N THR A 144 -12.46 -7.10 -0.10
CA THR A 144 -12.18 -8.53 -0.26
C THR A 144 -11.83 -8.81 -1.72
N PRO A 145 -10.54 -8.82 -2.09
CA PRO A 145 -10.13 -9.14 -3.45
C PRO A 145 -10.29 -10.64 -3.73
N THR A 146 -10.69 -10.98 -4.95
CA THR A 146 -10.58 -12.36 -5.46
C THR A 146 -9.22 -12.49 -6.14
N LEU A 147 -8.30 -13.22 -5.52
CA LEU A 147 -6.96 -13.42 -6.07
C LEU A 147 -6.97 -14.54 -7.12
N PRO A 148 -6.35 -14.33 -8.29
CA PRO A 148 -6.39 -15.32 -9.38
C PRO A 148 -5.53 -16.55 -9.08
N VAL A 149 -4.46 -16.39 -8.28
CA VAL A 149 -3.55 -17.45 -7.89
C VAL A 149 -3.09 -17.24 -6.44
N ALA A 150 -2.73 -18.33 -5.76
CA ALA A 150 -2.06 -18.21 -4.46
C ALA A 150 -0.63 -17.67 -4.65
N GLY A 151 -0.20 -16.76 -3.80
CA GLY A 151 1.14 -16.19 -3.88
C GLY A 151 1.34 -15.02 -2.92
N HIS A 152 2.50 -14.37 -3.04
CA HIS A 152 2.79 -13.11 -2.37
C HIS A 152 2.23 -11.96 -3.20
N TYR A 153 1.58 -11.02 -2.54
CA TYR A 153 0.95 -9.86 -3.15
C TYR A 153 1.31 -8.62 -2.34
N PRO A 154 1.93 -7.60 -2.95
CA PRO A 154 2.05 -6.32 -2.28
C PRO A 154 0.65 -5.73 -2.09
N VAL A 155 0.36 -5.29 -0.88
CA VAL A 155 -0.92 -4.71 -0.51
C VAL A 155 -0.77 -3.20 -0.43
N TYR A 156 -1.64 -2.49 -1.16
CA TYR A 156 -1.68 -1.04 -1.21
C TYR A 156 -3.06 -0.51 -0.83
N VAL A 157 -3.11 0.75 -0.40
CA VAL A 157 -4.36 1.47 -0.18
C VAL A 157 -4.29 2.87 -0.77
N TRP A 158 -5.38 3.28 -1.44
CA TRP A 158 -5.57 4.66 -1.88
C TRP A 158 -6.52 5.38 -0.92
N PHE A 159 -6.18 6.60 -0.53
CA PHE A 159 -7.06 7.48 0.21
C PHE A 159 -6.79 8.95 -0.13
N THR A 160 -7.81 9.79 0.01
CA THR A 160 -7.66 11.24 -0.16
C THR A 160 -7.01 11.86 1.07
N GLN A 161 -5.83 12.45 0.93
CA GLN A 161 -5.14 13.06 2.07
C GLN A 161 -5.75 14.42 2.45
N GLY A 162 -5.60 14.83 3.72
CA GLY A 162 -6.01 16.18 4.15
C GLY A 162 -5.81 16.43 5.64
N ALA A 163 -5.62 17.69 6.03
CA ALA A 163 -5.31 18.04 7.42
C ALA A 163 -6.39 17.58 8.44
N ASN A 164 -7.63 17.45 7.97
CA ASN A 164 -8.80 16.97 8.73
C ASN A 164 -9.02 15.44 8.67
N ARG A 165 -8.08 14.67 8.11
CA ARG A 165 -8.13 13.20 8.06
C ARG A 165 -7.53 12.56 9.32
N ALA A 166 -7.72 11.26 9.47
CA ALA A 166 -7.15 10.49 10.59
C ALA A 166 -5.61 10.57 10.59
N GLY A 167 -5.00 10.75 11.76
CA GLY A 167 -3.54 10.81 11.92
C GLY A 167 -2.87 9.44 12.00
N ASP A 168 -3.63 8.37 12.18
CA ASP A 168 -3.14 7.03 12.46
C ASP A 168 -4.22 5.95 12.21
N ALA A 169 -4.92 6.08 11.07
CA ALA A 169 -5.86 5.09 10.54
C ALA A 169 -5.27 3.67 10.59
N LEU A 170 -6.09 2.69 10.95
CA LEU A 170 -5.65 1.31 11.19
C LEU A 170 -6.02 0.40 10.03
N TYR A 171 -5.05 -0.09 9.31
CA TYR A 171 -5.28 -1.07 8.27
C TYR A 171 -5.04 -2.46 8.86
N ARG A 172 -6.00 -3.36 8.65
CA ARG A 172 -5.87 -4.77 8.98
C ARG A 172 -5.82 -5.57 7.69
N VAL A 173 -4.69 -6.21 7.45
CA VAL A 173 -4.52 -7.11 6.31
C VAL A 173 -4.65 -8.53 6.83
N HIS A 174 -5.70 -9.23 6.42
CA HIS A 174 -5.87 -10.65 6.69
C HIS A 174 -5.26 -11.43 5.53
N HIS A 175 -4.31 -12.31 5.87
CA HIS A 175 -3.56 -13.12 4.93
C HIS A 175 -3.37 -14.53 5.50
N ALA A 176 -2.80 -15.45 4.71
CA ALA A 176 -2.60 -16.84 5.10
C ALA A 176 -1.74 -17.02 6.38
N GLY A 177 -0.98 -16.00 6.78
CA GLY A 177 -0.14 -15.99 7.98
C GLY A 177 -0.82 -15.37 9.22
N GLY A 178 -2.08 -14.94 9.13
CA GLY A 178 -2.81 -14.27 10.20
C GLY A 178 -3.26 -12.85 9.83
N VAL A 179 -3.23 -11.95 10.81
CA VAL A 179 -3.62 -10.55 10.63
C VAL A 179 -2.45 -9.64 10.93
N SER A 180 -2.10 -8.79 9.97
CA SER A 180 -1.13 -7.72 10.14
C SER A 180 -1.84 -6.39 10.37
N GLU A 181 -1.40 -5.64 11.38
CA GLU A 181 -1.92 -4.31 11.70
C GLU A 181 -0.91 -3.22 11.28
N VAL A 182 -1.39 -2.23 10.52
CA VAL A 182 -0.58 -1.13 10.02
C VAL A 182 -1.26 0.19 10.37
N ARG A 183 -0.53 1.17 10.90
CA ARG A 183 -1.07 2.51 11.14
C ARG A 183 -0.50 3.51 10.18
N LEU A 184 -1.36 4.22 9.45
CA LEU A 184 -0.95 5.31 8.57
C LEU A 184 -1.69 6.60 8.89
N SER A 185 -0.95 7.70 8.87
CA SER A 185 -1.56 9.02 8.80
C SER A 185 -2.19 9.21 7.42
N GLN A 186 -3.48 9.53 7.40
CA GLN A 186 -4.16 9.99 6.20
C GLN A 186 -4.07 11.51 6.03
N LYS A 187 -3.34 12.22 6.91
CA LYS A 187 -3.12 13.66 6.78
C LYS A 187 -2.11 14.03 5.69
N GLY A 188 -1.28 13.06 5.29
CA GLY A 188 -0.29 13.18 4.23
C GLY A 188 0.05 11.79 3.68
N MET A 189 0.89 11.74 2.64
CA MET A 189 1.25 10.48 1.95
C MET A 189 0.02 9.69 1.46
N GLY A 190 -1.05 10.39 1.06
CA GLY A 190 -2.17 9.82 0.32
C GLY A 190 -2.16 10.25 -1.14
N ASN A 191 -3.30 10.16 -1.81
CA ASN A 191 -3.46 10.50 -3.23
C ASN A 191 -2.55 9.68 -4.17
N HIS A 192 -2.12 8.50 -3.70
CA HIS A 192 -1.38 7.48 -4.42
C HIS A 192 -1.63 6.13 -3.74
N TRP A 193 -1.16 5.04 -4.37
CA TRP A 193 -1.13 3.71 -3.77
C TRP A 193 -0.09 3.64 -2.64
N ALA A 194 -0.54 3.81 -1.40
CA ALA A 194 0.30 3.75 -0.21
C ALA A 194 0.51 2.28 0.20
N PHE A 195 1.76 1.88 0.42
CA PHE A 195 2.11 0.50 0.75
C PHE A 195 1.73 0.12 2.19
N LEU A 196 1.15 -1.07 2.36
CA LEU A 196 0.78 -1.64 3.66
C LEU A 196 1.67 -2.84 4.06
N GLY A 197 2.11 -3.66 3.10
CA GLY A 197 2.89 -4.87 3.35
C GLY A 197 2.82 -5.87 2.19
N GLU A 198 3.49 -7.01 2.33
CA GLU A 198 3.50 -8.15 1.40
C GLU A 198 3.66 -9.47 2.18
#